data_AF-A0A6L5QH29-F1
#
_entry.id   AF-A0A6L5QH29-F1
#
_cell.length_a   1.000
_cell.length_b   1.000
_cell.length_c   1.000
_cell.angle_alpha   90.00
_cell.angle_beta   90.00
_cell.angle_gamma   90.00
#
_symmetry.space_group_name_H-M   'P 1'
#
loop_
_entity.id
_entity.type
_entity.pdbx_description
1 polymer ?
#
loop_
_entity_poly.entity_id
_entity_poly.type
_entity_poly.pdbx_seq_one_letter_code
_entity_poly.pdbx_strand_id
1 'polypeptide(L)'
;MFLDHPTLTATNSFTEPDRLERLSRVYGYVAALADLAGKQSFIEKVSQLHDHKGTLIVFWHDAPNEDEKAFFTQAWSSKMGDGSSNVEHEV
;
A
#
# COMPACT_ATOMS: atom_id res chain seq x y z
N MET A 1 -7.41 19.23 6.58
CA MET A 1 -7.32 17.98 7.36
C MET A 1 -5.95 17.40 7.05
N PHE A 2 -5.12 17.14 8.08
CA PHE A 2 -3.92 16.31 7.87
C PHE A 2 -4.43 14.89 7.68
N LEU A 3 -4.13 14.28 6.54
CA LEU A 3 -4.38 12.85 6.35
C LEU A 3 -3.26 12.14 7.11
N ASP A 4 -3.61 11.31 8.07
CA ASP A 4 -2.64 10.39 8.68
C ASP A 4 -2.25 9.38 7.61
N HIS A 5 -1.18 9.71 6.87
CA HIS A 5 -0.64 8.85 5.84
C HIS A 5 0.11 7.68 6.48
N PRO A 6 0.10 6.49 5.85
CA PRO A 6 0.76 5.32 6.40
C PRO A 6 2.27 5.52 6.46
N THR A 7 2.88 4.89 7.45
CA THR A 7 4.35 4.80 7.50
C THR A 7 4.84 3.89 6.38
N LEU A 8 5.87 4.31 5.64
CA LEU A 8 6.48 3.50 4.58
C LEU A 8 7.81 2.92 5.04
N THR A 9 7.97 1.61 4.91
CA THR A 9 9.20 0.92 5.33
C THR A 9 9.58 -0.14 4.32
N ALA A 10 10.86 -0.46 4.20
CA ALA A 10 11.32 -1.51 3.30
C ALA A 10 12.53 -2.24 3.89
N THR A 11 12.62 -3.54 3.60
CA THR A 11 13.85 -4.28 3.85
C THR A 11 15.00 -3.66 3.05
N ASN A 12 16.17 -3.50 3.68
CA ASN A 12 17.37 -2.92 3.07
C ASN A 12 17.18 -1.50 2.51
N SER A 13 16.25 -0.71 3.04
CA SER A 13 15.93 0.64 2.52
C SER A 13 17.14 1.59 2.42
N PHE A 14 18.18 1.39 3.24
CA PHE A 14 19.41 2.18 3.17
C PHE A 14 20.22 1.93 1.88
N THR A 15 20.19 0.71 1.35
CA THR A 15 20.93 0.31 0.15
C THR A 15 20.03 0.18 -1.09
N GLU A 16 18.71 0.07 -0.90
CA GLU A 16 17.70 -0.07 -1.95
C GLU A 16 16.59 1.00 -1.75
N PRO A 17 16.91 2.30 -1.90
CA PRO A 17 15.98 3.39 -1.61
C PRO A 17 14.79 3.45 -2.58
N ASP A 18 14.94 2.89 -3.79
CA ASP A 18 13.88 2.76 -4.80
C ASP A 18 12.66 1.97 -4.30
N ARG A 19 12.85 1.10 -3.30
CA ARG A 19 11.76 0.38 -2.63
C ARG A 19 10.78 1.33 -1.92
N LEU A 20 11.30 2.37 -1.25
CA LEU A 20 10.44 3.38 -0.61
C LEU A 20 9.72 4.26 -1.64
N GLU A 21 10.38 4.57 -2.74
CA GLU A 21 9.77 5.29 -3.87
C GLU A 21 8.66 4.46 -4.54
N ARG A 22 8.85 3.14 -4.69
CA ARG A 22 7.81 2.19 -5.12
C ARG A 22 6.61 2.24 -4.18
N LEU A 23 6.82 2.11 -2.86
CA LEU A 23 5.72 2.17 -1.89
C LEU A 23 4.96 3.50 -1.94
N SER A 24 5.66 4.61 -2.13
CA SER A 24 5.04 5.93 -2.29
C SER A 24 4.13 5.98 -3.53
N ARG A 25 4.58 5.42 -4.66
CA ARG A 25 3.78 5.33 -5.90
C ARG A 25 2.59 4.39 -5.76
N VAL A 26 2.79 3.23 -5.14
CA VAL A 26 1.73 2.24 -4.87
C VAL A 26 0.66 2.86 -3.98
N TYR A 27 1.06 3.54 -2.90
CA TYR A 27 0.13 4.23 -2.01
C TYR A 27 -0.68 5.29 -2.76
N GLY A 28 -0.03 6.13 -3.58
CA GLY A 28 -0.73 7.12 -4.40
C GLY A 28 -1.74 6.50 -5.37
N TYR A 29 -1.39 5.38 -6.01
CA TYR A 29 -2.31 4.64 -6.88
C TYR A 29 -3.52 4.13 -6.10
N VAL A 30 -3.29 3.47 -4.96
CA VAL A 30 -4.36 2.90 -4.13
C VAL A 30 -5.28 3.99 -3.59
N ALA A 31 -4.72 5.12 -3.14
CA ALA A 31 -5.51 6.27 -2.69
C ALA A 31 -6.43 6.80 -3.81
N ALA A 32 -5.93 6.88 -5.05
CA ALA A 32 -6.75 7.27 -6.20
C ALA A 32 -7.85 6.26 -6.54
N LEU A 33 -7.58 4.96 -6.44
CA LEU A 33 -8.61 3.92 -6.61
C LEU A 33 -9.69 4.00 -5.54
N ALA A 34 -9.29 4.17 -4.28
CA ALA A 34 -10.20 4.28 -3.15
C ALA A 34 -11.10 5.52 -3.27
N ASP A 35 -10.52 6.66 -3.69
CA ASP A 35 -11.27 7.89 -3.97
C ASP A 35 -12.30 7.68 -5.10
N LEU A 36 -11.87 7.10 -6.22
CA LEU A 36 -12.77 6.77 -7.35
C LEU A 36 -13.91 5.82 -6.93
N ALA A 37 -13.64 4.89 -6.01
CA ALA A 37 -14.62 3.95 -5.48
C ALA A 37 -15.50 4.54 -4.35
N GLY A 38 -15.31 5.81 -3.98
CA GLY A 38 -16.08 6.48 -2.93
C GLY A 38 -15.74 6.03 -1.50
N LYS A 39 -14.57 5.41 -1.27
CA LYS A 39 -14.12 4.91 0.04
C LYS A 39 -13.43 6.03 0.84
N GLN A 40 -14.19 7.03 1.27
CA GLN A 40 -13.68 8.27 1.88
C GLN A 40 -12.75 8.05 3.10
N SER A 41 -13.06 7.06 3.95
CA SER A 41 -12.25 6.75 5.15
C SER A 41 -11.14 5.72 4.91
N PHE A 42 -10.88 5.33 3.66
CA PHE A 42 -9.92 4.27 3.34
C PHE A 42 -8.52 4.55 3.88
N ILE A 43 -8.04 5.79 3.72
CA ILE A 43 -6.68 6.17 4.08
C ILE A 43 -6.44 6.00 5.59
N GLU A 44 -7.43 6.33 6.41
CA GLU A 44 -7.38 6.26 7.87
C GLU A 44 -7.24 4.81 8.37
N LYS A 45 -7.62 3.82 7.55
CA LYS A 45 -7.52 2.41 7.89
C LYS A 45 -6.12 1.83 7.69
N VAL A 46 -5.24 2.47 6.92
CA VAL A 46 -3.93 1.91 6.56
C VAL A 46 -2.87 2.52 7.46
N SER A 47 -2.22 1.69 8.29
CA SER A 47 -1.24 2.16 9.26
C SER A 47 0.19 2.18 8.70
N GLN A 48 0.54 1.16 7.92
CA GLN A 48 1.88 0.98 7.39
C GLN A 48 1.87 0.19 6.10
N LEU A 49 2.77 0.55 5.17
CA LEU A 49 3.16 -0.30 4.05
C LEU A 49 4.60 -0.76 4.25
N HIS A 50 4.83 -2.05 4.07
CA HIS A 50 6.15 -2.64 4.15
C HIS A 50 6.49 -3.44 2.89
N ASP A 51 7.64 -3.14 2.28
CA ASP A 51 8.22 -3.97 1.24
C ASP A 51 9.17 -4.99 1.87
N HIS A 52 8.69 -6.22 1.98
CA HIS A 52 9.45 -7.35 2.49
C HIS A 52 10.05 -8.17 1.36
N LYS A 53 11.16 -7.70 0.79
CA LYS A 53 11.91 -8.44 -0.25
C LYS A 53 11.06 -8.80 -1.49
N GLY A 54 10.16 -7.91 -1.92
CA GLY A 54 9.28 -8.14 -3.07
C GLY A 54 7.89 -8.72 -2.72
N THR A 55 7.57 -8.83 -1.44
CA THR A 55 6.20 -8.97 -0.96
C THR A 55 5.76 -7.65 -0.34
N LEU A 56 4.60 -7.13 -0.77
CA LEU A 56 3.97 -6.01 -0.11
C LEU A 56 3.18 -6.51 1.10
N ILE A 57 3.50 -6.01 2.29
CA ILE A 57 2.71 -6.24 3.50
C ILE A 57 1.98 -4.94 3.82
N VAL A 58 0.65 -5.02 3.90
CA VAL A 58 -0.23 -3.90 4.25
C VAL A 58 -0.74 -4.11 5.66
N PHE A 59 -0.37 -3.20 6.56
CA PHE A 59 -0.87 -3.18 7.93
C PHE A 59 -2.07 -2.26 8.04
N TRP A 60 -3.10 -2.72 8.76
CA TRP A 60 -4.37 -2.03 8.89
C TRP A 60 -4.63 -1.67 10.35
N HIS A 61 -5.17 -0.48 10.60
CA HIS A 61 -5.79 -0.15 11.89
C HIS A 61 -7.13 -0.86 12.05
N ASP A 62 -7.87 -1.02 10.95
CA ASP A 62 -9.19 -1.64 10.89
C ASP A 62 -9.24 -2.68 9.77
N ALA A 63 -9.88 -3.81 10.04
CA ALA A 63 -9.96 -4.91 9.09
C ALA A 63 -10.46 -4.45 7.70
N PRO A 64 -9.71 -4.76 6.61
CA PRO A 64 -10.13 -4.41 5.26
C PRO A 64 -11.20 -5.36 4.73
N ASN A 65 -12.07 -4.86 3.84
CA ASN A 65 -12.91 -5.71 3.01
C ASN A 65 -12.15 -6.20 1.75
N GLU A 66 -12.76 -7.09 0.98
CA GLU A 66 -12.11 -7.69 -0.19
C GLU A 66 -11.81 -6.67 -1.30
N ASP A 67 -12.66 -5.66 -1.50
CA ASP A 67 -12.40 -4.59 -2.48
C ASP A 67 -11.14 -3.79 -2.10
N GLU A 68 -11.02 -3.47 -0.81
CA GLU A 68 -9.91 -2.70 -0.25
C GLU A 68 -8.59 -3.47 -0.35
N LYS A 69 -8.62 -4.78 -0.11
CA LYS A 69 -7.46 -5.64 -0.37
C LYS A 69 -7.11 -5.66 -1.85
N ALA A 70 -8.12 -5.78 -2.73
CA ALA A 70 -7.93 -5.85 -4.17
C ALA A 70 -7.23 -4.61 -4.75
N PHE A 71 -7.45 -3.41 -4.18
CA PHE A 71 -6.73 -2.20 -4.62
C PHE A 71 -5.21 -2.35 -4.49
N PHE A 72 -4.73 -2.97 -3.41
CA PHE A 72 -3.29 -3.19 -3.21
C PHE A 72 -2.74 -4.23 -4.16
N THR A 73 -3.44 -5.35 -4.36
CA THR A 73 -3.06 -6.36 -5.36
C THR A 73 -3.00 -5.77 -6.77
N GLN A 74 -3.96 -4.91 -7.13
CA GLN A 74 -3.97 -4.21 -8.41
C GLN A 74 -2.79 -3.23 -8.54
N ALA A 75 -2.52 -2.44 -7.50
CA ALA A 75 -1.41 -1.48 -7.52
C ALA A 75 -0.05 -2.18 -7.56
N TRP A 76 0.14 -3.26 -6.80
CA TRP A 76 1.38 -4.03 -6.73
C TRP A 76 1.72 -4.72 -8.06
N SER A 77 0.71 -5.29 -8.72
CA SER A 77 0.85 -5.93 -10.05
C SER A 77 0.98 -4.93 -11.21
N SER A 78 0.79 -3.64 -10.95
CA SER A 78 0.90 -2.59 -11.97
C SER A 78 2.34 -2.13 -12.20
N LYS A 79 2.52 -1.17 -13.12
CA LYS A 79 3.79 -0.46 -13.33
C LYS A 79 4.23 0.41 -12.15
N MET A 80 3.35 0.67 -11.17
CA MET A 80 3.72 1.39 -9.96
C MET A 80 4.34 0.47 -8.90
N GLY A 81 3.98 -0.81 -8.90
CA GLY A 81 4.49 -1.81 -7.98
C GLY A 81 5.69 -2.58 -8.53
N ASP A 82 5.77 -3.86 -8.21
CA ASP A 82 6.83 -4.75 -8.70
C ASP A 82 6.40 -5.66 -9.85
N GLY A 83 5.12 -5.61 -10.23
CA GLY A 83 4.54 -6.42 -11.30
C GLY A 83 4.05 -7.81 -10.86
N SER A 84 4.19 -8.17 -9.58
CA SER A 84 3.68 -9.40 -8.99
C SER A 84 2.35 -9.19 -8.28
N SER A 85 1.75 -10.29 -7.81
CA SER A 85 0.54 -10.26 -6.96
C SER A 85 0.85 -10.62 -5.50
N ASN A 86 2.11 -10.48 -5.06
CA ASN A 86 2.55 -10.87 -3.73
C ASN A 86 2.16 -9.80 -2.70
N VAL A 87 0.92 -9.87 -2.22
CA VAL A 87 0.38 -8.95 -1.21
C VAL A 87 -0.15 -9.72 -0.01
N GLU A 88 0.29 -9.31 1.18
CA GLU A 88 -0.16 -9.82 2.47
C GLU A 88 -0.85 -8.70 3.24
N HIS A 89 -1.85 -9.07 4.05
CA HIS A 89 -2.66 -8.13 4.83
C HIS A 89 -2.63 -8.54 6.31
N GLU A 90 -2.19 -7.62 7.15
CA GLU A 90 -2.06 -7.82 8.60
C GLU A 90 -2.92 -6.79 9.34
N VAL A 91 -3.66 -7.23 10.37
CA VAL A 91 -4.52 -6.38 11.21
C VAL A 91 -3.96 -6.32 12.62
#